data_AF-A0A816BMW3-F1
#
_entry.id   AF-A0A816BMW3-F1
#
_cell.length_a   1.000
_cell.length_b   1.000
_cell.length_c   1.000
_cell.angle_alpha   90.00
_cell.angle_beta   90.00
_cell.angle_gamma   90.00
#
_symmetry.space_group_name_H-M   'P 1'
#
loop_
_entity.id
_entity.type
_entity.pdbx_description
1 polymer ?
#
loop_
_entity_poly.entity_id
_entity_poly.type
_entity_poly.pdbx_seq_one_letter_code
_entity_poly.pdbx_strand_id
1 'polypeptide(L)'
;MKIGKKLLAKIPENYRNNNITSTSAIDMLMKFGDVESAERIFRSIKVKDIITYGAMVKGYVGNEMFEKALDLFEQIHLSLTNVTYTIAFNACAKLCNDRAMKIGKKLLAEMPENYRND
;
A
#
# COMPACT_ATOMS: atom_id res chain seq x y z
N MET A 1 -14.68 15.00 5.25
CA MET A 1 -13.62 15.87 4.70
C MET A 1 -13.78 16.02 3.19
N LYS A 2 -14.13 17.21 2.68
CA LYS A 2 -14.48 17.46 1.25
C LYS A 2 -13.29 17.80 0.35
N ILE A 3 -12.08 17.89 0.90
CA ILE A 3 -10.90 18.45 0.21
C ILE A 3 -10.26 17.43 -0.74
N GLY A 4 -10.06 16.18 -0.29
CA GLY A 4 -9.45 15.13 -1.13
C GLY A 4 -10.24 14.85 -2.42
N LYS A 5 -11.57 14.69 -2.32
CA LYS A 5 -12.45 14.53 -3.49
C LYS A 5 -12.47 15.74 -4.43
N LYS A 6 -12.43 16.97 -3.88
CA LYS A 6 -12.36 18.20 -4.71
C LYS A 6 -11.02 18.35 -5.41
N LEU A 7 -9.93 17.90 -4.80
CA LEU A 7 -8.60 17.91 -5.41
C LEU A 7 -8.58 16.97 -6.62
N LEU A 8 -9.10 15.75 -6.47
CA LEU A 8 -9.22 14.74 -7.54
C LEU A 8 -10.09 15.18 -8.71
N ALA A 9 -11.20 15.87 -8.45
CA ALA A 9 -12.07 16.40 -9.50
C ALA A 9 -11.40 17.50 -10.35
N LYS A 10 -10.32 18.10 -9.84
CA LYS A 10 -9.54 19.14 -10.52
C LYS A 10 -8.26 18.63 -11.16
N ILE A 11 -7.92 17.34 -11.01
CA ILE A 11 -6.74 16.77 -11.65
C ILE A 11 -7.02 16.66 -13.14
N PRO A 12 -6.24 17.36 -14.00
CA PRO A 12 -6.44 17.31 -15.44
C PRO A 12 -6.34 15.87 -15.94
N GLU A 13 -7.13 15.51 -16.96
CA GLU A 13 -7.32 14.12 -17.41
C GLU A 13 -6.01 13.44 -17.86
N ASN A 14 -5.03 14.24 -18.30
CA ASN A 14 -3.66 13.86 -18.64
C ASN A 14 -2.79 13.45 -17.41
N TYR A 15 -3.13 13.89 -16.20
CA TYR A 15 -2.47 13.44 -14.95
C TYR A 15 -3.15 12.23 -14.31
N ARG A 16 -4.38 11.88 -14.74
CA ARG A 16 -5.11 10.70 -14.27
C ARG A 16 -4.40 9.38 -14.62
N ASN A 17 -3.56 9.41 -15.66
CA ASN A 17 -2.70 8.30 -16.09
C ASN A 17 -1.28 8.36 -15.49
N ASN A 18 -0.97 9.33 -14.64
CA ASN A 18 0.33 9.40 -13.96
C ASN A 18 0.23 8.73 -12.58
N ASN A 19 0.93 7.61 -12.42
CA ASN A 19 0.99 6.86 -11.15
C ASN A 19 1.41 7.74 -9.97
N ILE A 20 2.26 8.75 -10.17
CA ILE A 20 2.72 9.64 -9.10
C ILE A 20 1.55 10.43 -8.51
N THR A 21 0.77 11.08 -9.37
CA THR A 21 -0.36 11.91 -8.95
C THR A 21 -1.46 11.06 -8.28
N SER A 22 -1.76 9.89 -8.85
CA SER A 22 -2.73 8.96 -8.28
C SER A 22 -2.26 8.39 -6.93
N THR A 23 -0.96 8.10 -6.79
CA THR A 23 -0.37 7.62 -5.54
C THR A 23 -0.39 8.68 -4.45
N SER A 24 -0.09 9.95 -4.77
CA SER A 24 -0.22 11.05 -3.80
C SER A 24 -1.67 11.23 -3.34
N ALA A 25 -2.64 11.08 -4.24
CA ALA A 25 -4.05 11.15 -3.89
C ALA A 25 -4.47 9.98 -2.98
N ILE A 26 -3.99 8.76 -3.26
CA ILE A 26 -4.20 7.59 -2.39
C ILE A 26 -3.65 7.86 -0.99
N ASP A 27 -2.39 8.30 -0.86
CA ASP A 27 -1.77 8.56 0.44
C ASP A 27 -2.55 9.63 1.24
N MET A 28 -3.00 10.70 0.57
CA MET A 28 -3.84 11.73 1.20
C MET A 28 -5.17 11.16 1.68
N LEU A 29 -5.91 10.44 0.82
CA LEU A 29 -7.22 9.90 1.17
C LEU A 29 -7.13 8.87 2.30
N MET A 30 -6.12 8.01 2.26
CA MET A 30 -5.84 7.05 3.32
C MET A 30 -5.51 7.74 4.65
N LYS A 31 -4.68 8.79 4.65
CA LYS A 31 -4.40 9.57 5.87
C LYS A 31 -5.66 10.18 6.51
N PHE A 32 -6.68 10.45 5.71
CA PHE A 32 -7.95 10.99 6.16
C PHE A 32 -9.07 9.94 6.28
N GLY A 33 -8.74 8.65 6.16
CA GLY A 33 -9.70 7.55 6.30
C GLY A 33 -10.75 7.44 5.20
N ASP A 34 -10.63 8.16 4.08
CA ASP A 34 -11.48 7.97 2.91
C ASP A 34 -10.97 6.79 2.06
N VAL A 35 -10.99 5.60 2.68
CA VAL A 35 -10.42 4.38 2.12
C VAL A 35 -11.14 3.98 0.84
N GLU A 36 -12.46 4.12 0.77
CA GLU A 36 -13.27 3.76 -0.40
C GLU A 36 -12.85 4.56 -1.65
N SER A 37 -12.58 5.86 -1.48
CA SER A 37 -12.10 6.70 -2.59
C SER A 37 -10.67 6.32 -3.00
N ALA A 38 -9.80 6.02 -2.03
CA ALA A 38 -8.43 5.59 -2.30
C ALA A 38 -8.42 4.29 -3.12
N GLU A 39 -9.23 3.31 -2.71
CA GLU A 39 -9.38 2.03 -3.43
C GLU A 39 -9.91 2.20 -4.85
N ARG A 40 -10.84 3.14 -5.07
CA ARG A 40 -11.39 3.43 -6.40
C ARG A 40 -10.30 3.96 -7.34
N ILE A 41 -9.46 4.86 -6.85
CA ILE A 41 -8.31 5.39 -7.62
C ILE A 41 -7.33 4.27 -7.89
N PHE A 42 -6.98 3.49 -6.86
CA PHE A 42 -6.07 2.37 -7.00
C PHE A 42 -6.55 1.38 -8.07
N ARG A 43 -7.82 1.00 -8.06
CA ARG A 43 -8.41 0.14 -9.10
C ARG A 43 -8.38 0.77 -10.50
N SER A 44 -8.47 2.09 -10.60
CA SER A 44 -8.41 2.80 -11.90
C SER A 44 -7.02 2.87 -12.53
N ILE A 45 -5.95 2.66 -11.76
CA ILE A 45 -4.57 2.65 -12.26
C ILE A 45 -4.34 1.35 -13.06
N LYS A 46 -4.09 1.48 -14.37
CA LYS A 46 -3.89 0.33 -15.28
C LYS A 46 -2.63 -0.47 -14.98
N VAL A 47 -1.51 0.21 -14.78
CA VAL A 47 -0.20 -0.39 -14.47
C VAL A 47 0.27 0.20 -13.15
N LYS A 48 0.25 -0.61 -12.08
CA LYS A 48 0.61 -0.17 -10.74
C LYS A 48 2.08 -0.48 -10.48
N ASP A 49 2.81 0.50 -9.98
CA ASP A 49 4.19 0.31 -9.53
C ASP A 49 4.24 0.04 -8.01
N ILE A 50 5.43 -0.34 -7.54
CA ILE A 50 5.68 -0.66 -6.11
C ILE A 50 5.33 0.50 -5.17
N ILE A 51 5.45 1.74 -5.64
CA ILE A 51 5.14 2.95 -4.86
C ILE A 51 3.63 3.05 -4.64
N THR A 52 2.85 2.79 -5.70
CA THR A 52 1.38 2.76 -5.66
C THR A 52 0.88 1.69 -4.69
N TYR A 53 1.43 0.47 -4.75
CA TYR A 53 1.11 -0.60 -3.82
C TYR A 53 1.49 -0.25 -2.38
N GLY A 54 2.70 0.28 -2.17
CA GLY A 54 3.19 0.69 -0.86
C GLY A 54 2.30 1.75 -0.19
N ALA A 55 1.79 2.70 -0.96
CA ALA A 55 0.85 3.72 -0.45
C ALA A 55 -0.47 3.10 0.03
N MET A 56 -1.03 2.15 -0.73
CA MET A 56 -2.26 1.45 -0.33
C MET A 56 -2.05 0.60 0.92
N VAL A 57 -1.00 -0.19 0.96
CA VAL A 57 -0.67 -1.02 2.12
C VAL A 57 -0.50 -0.15 3.37
N LYS A 58 0.35 0.88 3.29
CA LYS A 58 0.58 1.81 4.39
C LYS A 58 -0.73 2.44 4.86
N GLY A 59 -1.58 2.83 3.91
CA GLY A 59 -2.89 3.38 4.19
C GLY A 59 -3.82 2.40 4.89
N TYR A 60 -3.85 1.12 4.48
CA TYR A 60 -4.63 0.10 5.17
C TYR A 60 -4.14 -0.13 6.60
N VAL A 61 -2.82 -0.20 6.81
CA VAL A 61 -2.23 -0.31 8.15
C VAL A 61 -2.58 0.90 9.02
N GLY A 62 -2.52 2.11 8.45
CA GLY A 62 -2.86 3.36 9.15
C GLY A 62 -4.34 3.50 9.48
N ASN A 63 -5.23 2.78 8.78
CA ASN A 63 -6.67 2.72 9.03
C ASN A 63 -7.09 1.40 9.70
N GLU A 64 -6.15 0.65 10.27
CA GLU A 64 -6.41 -0.60 10.99
C GLU A 64 -7.10 -1.70 10.15
N MET A 65 -7.02 -1.59 8.82
CA MET A 65 -7.58 -2.55 7.84
C MET A 65 -6.56 -3.61 7.47
N PHE A 66 -6.03 -4.27 8.49
CA PHE A 66 -4.82 -5.06 8.35
C PHE A 66 -4.97 -6.30 7.45
N GLU A 67 -6.12 -6.97 7.46
CA GLU A 67 -6.37 -8.10 6.54
C GLU A 67 -6.31 -7.67 5.07
N LYS A 68 -6.86 -6.49 4.74
CA LYS A 68 -6.74 -5.92 3.38
C LYS A 68 -5.29 -5.58 3.03
N ALA A 69 -4.49 -5.14 4.01
CA ALA A 69 -3.07 -4.89 3.79
C ALA A 69 -2.35 -6.21 3.44
N LEU A 70 -2.62 -7.29 4.17
CA LEU A 70 -2.06 -8.62 3.90
C LEU A 70 -2.51 -9.18 2.55
N ASP A 71 -3.80 -9.12 2.25
CA ASP A 71 -4.34 -9.59 0.96
C ASP A 71 -3.72 -8.82 -0.21
N LEU A 72 -3.48 -7.52 -0.03
CA LEU A 72 -2.82 -6.69 -1.05
C LEU A 72 -1.33 -7.05 -1.18
N PHE A 73 -0.65 -7.38 -0.08
CA PHE A 73 0.72 -7.88 -0.11
C PHE A 73 0.85 -9.19 -0.89
N GLU A 74 -0.05 -10.15 -0.67
CA GLU A 74 -0.03 -11.44 -1.38
C GLU A 74 -0.18 -11.27 -2.90
N GLN A 75 -0.88 -10.22 -3.34
CA GLN A 75 -1.04 -9.86 -4.75
C GLN A 75 0.20 -9.22 -5.37
N ILE A 76 1.15 -8.72 -4.57
CA ILE A 76 2.43 -8.19 -5.06
C ILE A 76 3.37 -9.37 -5.31
N HIS A 77 3.19 -10.04 -6.45
CA HIS A 77 4.20 -10.93 -7.00
C HIS A 77 5.25 -10.08 -7.73
N LEU A 78 6.27 -9.54 -7.05
CA LEU A 78 7.55 -9.05 -7.65
C LEU A 78 8.39 -8.26 -6.63
N SER A 79 9.66 -8.65 -6.49
CA SER A 79 10.81 -7.86 -6.01
C SER A 79 10.51 -6.84 -4.91
N LEU A 80 10.28 -7.34 -3.69
CA LEU A 80 10.13 -6.53 -2.49
C LEU A 80 11.42 -5.71 -2.25
N THR A 81 11.30 -4.38 -2.25
CA THR A 81 12.36 -3.49 -1.78
C THR A 81 12.37 -3.45 -0.25
N ASN A 82 13.47 -3.00 0.38
CA ASN A 82 13.55 -2.85 1.84
C ASN A 82 12.38 -2.10 2.47
N VAL A 83 11.92 -1.03 1.81
CA VAL A 83 10.81 -0.22 2.30
C VAL A 83 9.52 -1.03 2.36
N THR A 84 9.31 -1.94 1.41
CA THR A 84 8.12 -2.80 1.36
C THR A 84 8.16 -3.87 2.45
N TYR A 85 9.33 -4.45 2.73
CA TYR A 85 9.53 -5.37 3.85
C TYR A 85 9.28 -4.71 5.21
N THR A 86 9.80 -3.50 5.45
CA THR A 86 9.58 -2.78 6.72
C THR A 86 8.10 -2.49 6.96
N ILE A 87 7.36 -2.09 5.92
CA ILE A 87 5.91 -1.87 6.02
C ILE A 87 5.20 -3.20 6.31
N ALA A 88 5.61 -4.30 5.68
CA ALA A 88 5.02 -5.62 5.87
C ALA A 88 5.25 -6.17 7.28
N PHE A 89 6.47 -6.07 7.81
CA PHE A 89 6.77 -6.50 9.18
C PHE A 89 6.02 -5.67 10.21
N ASN A 90 5.93 -4.35 10.03
CA ASN A 90 5.12 -3.50 10.90
C ASN A 90 3.63 -3.86 10.87
N ALA A 91 3.10 -4.22 9.70
CA ALA A 91 1.72 -4.73 9.59
C ALA A 91 1.56 -6.06 10.34
N CYS A 92 2.49 -6.99 10.15
CA CYS A 92 2.45 -8.30 10.80
C CYS A 92 2.57 -8.19 12.32
N ALA A 93 3.47 -7.34 12.81
CA ALA A 93 3.67 -7.10 14.24
C ALA A 93 2.46 -6.47 14.92
N LYS A 94 1.69 -5.63 14.20
CA LYS A 94 0.46 -5.02 14.74
C LYS A 94 -0.75 -5.96 14.73
N LEU A 95 -0.75 -6.95 13.85
CA LEU A 95 -1.88 -7.87 13.66
C LEU A 95 -1.98 -8.97 14.71
N CYS A 96 -0.85 -9.38 15.30
CA CYS A 96 -0.77 -10.41 16.35
C CYS A 96 -1.63 -11.66 16.10
N ASN A 97 -1.75 -12.11 14.85
CA ASN A 97 -2.52 -13.30 14.47
C ASN A 97 -1.65 -14.33 13.71
N ASP A 98 -2.07 -15.59 13.71
CA ASP A 98 -1.29 -16.70 13.13
C ASP A 98 -1.04 -16.52 11.62
N ARG A 99 -1.95 -15.86 10.91
CA ARG A 99 -1.82 -15.55 9.48
C ARG A 99 -0.70 -14.54 9.23
N ALA A 100 -0.68 -13.45 9.99
CA ALA A 100 0.37 -12.44 9.97
C ALA A 100 1.73 -13.02 10.31
N MET A 101 1.80 -13.91 11.31
CA MET A 101 3.03 -14.63 11.66
C MET A 101 3.53 -15.50 10.48
N LYS A 102 2.62 -16.19 9.80
CA LYS A 102 2.95 -17.05 8.63
C LYS A 102 3.44 -16.22 7.43
N ILE A 103 2.80 -15.10 7.17
CA ILE A 103 3.20 -14.16 6.10
C ILE A 103 4.55 -13.53 6.44
N GLY A 104 4.73 -13.03 7.67
CA GLY A 104 6.01 -12.49 8.14
C GLY A 104 7.16 -13.49 8.01
N LYS A 105 6.94 -14.77 8.35
CA LYS A 105 7.93 -15.85 8.15
C LYS A 105 8.23 -16.10 6.67
N LYS A 106 7.22 -16.09 5.80
CA LYS A 106 7.41 -16.26 4.34
C LYS A 106 8.22 -15.09 3.76
N LEU A 107 7.91 -13.86 4.17
CA LEU A 107 8.65 -12.65 3.78
C LEU A 107 10.12 -12.73 4.23
N LEU A 108 10.38 -13.18 5.46
CA LEU A 108 11.74 -13.41 5.98
C LEU A 108 12.53 -14.46 5.19
N ALA A 109 11.85 -15.43 4.58
CA ALA A 109 12.48 -16.48 3.76
C ALA A 109 12.74 -16.05 2.32
N GLU A 110 11.94 -15.12 1.79
CA GLU A 110 12.08 -14.55 0.45
C GLU A 110 12.99 -13.31 0.40
N MET A 111 13.41 -12.79 1.56
CA MET A 111 14.38 -11.69 1.64
C MET A 111 15.73 -12.10 1.02
N PRO A 112 16.24 -11.34 0.04
CA PRO A 112 17.61 -11.50 -0.45
C PRO A 112 18.61 -11.38 0.71
N GLU A 113 19.65 -12.23 0.74
CA GLU A 113 20.64 -12.27 1.83
C GLU A 113 21.29 -10.91 2.13
N ASN A 114 21.33 -10.04 1.11
CA ASN A 114 21.88 -8.69 1.12
C ASN A 114 21.20 -7.74 2.12
N TYR A 115 20.09 -8.14 2.72
CA TYR A 115 19.26 -7.30 3.60
C TYR A 115 19.14 -7.82 5.05
N ARG A 116 19.89 -8.87 5.42
CA ARG A 116 19.91 -9.42 6.79
C ARG A 116 20.85 -8.70 7.76
N ASN A 117 21.68 -7.76 7.28
CA ASN A 117 22.86 -7.27 8.00
C ASN A 117 22.95 -5.74 8.21
N ASP A 118 21.83 -4.98 8.13
CA ASP A 118 21.81 -3.57 8.55
C ASP A 118 21.01 -3.37 9.85
#